data_AF-A0A5C3QW53-F1
#
_entry.id   AF-A0A5C3QW53-F1
#
_cell.length_a   1.000
_cell.length_b   1.000
_cell.length_c   1.000
_cell.angle_alpha   90.00
_cell.angle_beta   90.00
_cell.angle_gamma   90.00
#
_symmetry.space_group_name_H-M   'P 1'
#
loop_
_entity.id
_entity.type
_entity.pdbx_description
1 polymer ?
#
loop_
_entity_poly.entity_id
_entity_poly.type
_entity_poly.pdbx_seq_one_letter_code
_entity_poly.pdbx_strand_id
1 'polypeptide(L)'
;MSQSPDGHLLPPQMSAHRPTRRNTTGSARPFIPPPTAPQRMGTTRYSTQYGHEEGDPADDQLASDIQAAAEQIRQERLSKRAKQQQEAEAEAALTRAQTGKGKEDANGVLVGNLIGEDHVNYVMMYNMLTGLRIGVSRCQAKMKRPLTDEDFHGAHKYSFDIVGNELTPSAKYDFKFKDYASWVFRELREDYFQLDPADYLVSLTSKYILSELGSPGKSGSFFYFSRDYKFIIKTIRHSEAKFLLSILKLYHAHVKTNPHTLLSRFYGLHRVKLPRGRKIHFVVMNNLFPPHRDIHETYDLKGSTVGREYPEEKAKQNPHAVLKDINWIDRSKILELGPEKRAFLTEQLRRDAEFLKNIGVMDYSLLIGIHNLQRGNRDNVRRNTLKVFSPAIPMRRRHTQQNKGATSHEAAALRRVMREADPQSFGMKGAIKLPEQDTGDRQQFIFYQDEGGFQATGEQNEPQSNPGAIYYLGVIDILTPYNSLKKLEHLWKGAQHDRHKISPVPPTEYSDRFFSFMKAIMRGGEGGAKFKPS
;
A
#
# COMPACT_ATOMS: atom_id res chain seq x y z
N MET A 1 53.93 22.74 -35.42
CA MET A 1 55.26 22.10 -35.33
C MET A 1 55.51 21.86 -33.85
N SER A 2 55.80 20.68 -33.31
CA SER A 2 55.95 19.32 -33.83
C SER A 2 56.13 18.39 -32.62
N GLN A 3 55.33 17.32 -32.60
CA GLN A 3 55.69 15.95 -32.21
C GLN A 3 56.08 15.60 -30.76
N SER A 4 55.28 14.70 -30.18
CA SER A 4 55.68 13.71 -29.14
C SER A 4 56.70 12.70 -29.69
N PRO A 5 57.37 11.92 -28.81
CA PRO A 5 57.13 10.48 -28.89
C PRO A 5 57.13 9.72 -27.54
N ASP A 6 56.44 8.58 -27.57
CA ASP A 6 56.28 7.57 -26.53
C ASP A 6 57.59 6.86 -26.12
N GLY A 7 57.61 6.35 -24.88
CA GLY A 7 58.67 5.48 -24.35
C GLY A 7 58.25 4.73 -23.07
N HIS A 8 57.75 3.51 -23.29
CA HIS A 8 57.36 2.44 -22.36
C HIS A 8 58.00 2.35 -20.95
N LEU A 9 57.16 2.11 -19.93
CA LEU A 9 57.48 1.29 -18.75
C LEU A 9 56.28 0.42 -18.32
N LEU A 10 56.55 -0.88 -18.17
CA LEU A 10 55.66 -1.95 -17.66
C LEU A 10 55.58 -1.93 -16.11
N PRO A 11 54.63 -2.65 -15.47
CA PRO A 11 53.94 -2.21 -14.26
C PRO A 11 54.58 -2.71 -12.95
N PRO A 12 54.36 -2.01 -11.81
CA PRO A 12 54.54 -2.60 -10.50
C PRO A 12 53.27 -3.31 -10.02
N GLN A 13 53.50 -4.30 -9.17
CA GLN A 13 52.62 -5.41 -8.81
C GLN A 13 51.33 -5.01 -8.06
N MET A 14 50.31 -5.84 -8.25
CA MET A 14 49.03 -5.78 -7.55
C MET A 14 49.18 -6.06 -6.05
N SER A 15 48.71 -5.12 -5.22
CA SER A 15 48.12 -5.45 -3.93
C SER A 15 46.87 -4.60 -3.72
N ALA A 16 45.71 -5.25 -3.80
CA ALA A 16 44.41 -4.63 -3.64
C ALA A 16 44.18 -4.27 -2.17
N HIS A 17 43.95 -2.99 -1.84
CA HIS A 17 43.17 -2.61 -0.66
C HIS A 17 42.36 -1.33 -0.92
N ARG A 18 41.07 -1.43 -0.63
CA ARG A 18 40.00 -0.47 -0.89
C ARG A 18 39.80 0.41 0.35
N PRO A 19 39.70 1.75 0.26
CA PRO A 19 39.55 2.59 1.44
C PRO A 19 38.08 2.69 1.87
N THR A 20 37.81 2.40 3.15
CA THR A 20 36.56 2.73 3.84
C THR A 20 36.70 4.00 4.67
N ARG A 21 35.70 4.87 4.53
CA ARG A 21 35.54 6.18 5.19
C ARG A 21 35.55 6.10 6.72
N ARG A 22 36.25 7.07 7.33
CA ARG A 22 36.11 7.52 8.72
C ARG A 22 34.69 8.04 9.00
N ASN A 23 34.18 7.74 10.18
CA ASN A 23 33.61 8.76 11.07
C ASN A 23 33.81 8.33 12.54
N THR A 24 34.14 9.33 13.33
CA THR A 24 34.60 9.37 14.71
C THR A 24 33.44 9.38 15.72
N THR A 25 33.53 8.56 16.77
CA THR A 25 33.19 8.88 18.18
C THR A 25 33.77 7.76 19.06
N GLY A 26 34.27 8.13 20.25
CA GLY A 26 35.28 7.38 21.00
C GLY A 26 34.81 6.30 21.99
N SER A 27 35.83 5.50 22.40
CA SER A 27 36.05 4.73 23.65
C SER A 27 34.94 3.77 24.14
N ALA A 28 35.16 2.47 24.41
CA ALA A 28 36.33 1.79 24.97
C ALA A 28 36.48 0.33 24.44
N ARG A 29 37.71 -0.22 24.52
CA ARG A 29 38.15 -1.50 23.89
C ARG A 29 37.86 -2.76 24.75
N PRO A 30 37.50 -3.90 24.14
CA PRO A 30 37.70 -5.25 24.69
C PRO A 30 38.85 -6.01 23.98
N PHE A 31 39.50 -6.96 24.67
CA PHE A 31 40.60 -7.78 24.15
C PHE A 31 40.21 -9.27 24.09
N ILE A 32 40.54 -9.93 22.97
CA ILE A 32 40.36 -11.37 22.68
C ILE A 32 41.77 -11.99 22.54
N PRO A 33 42.00 -13.23 23.01
CA PRO A 33 43.31 -13.90 22.95
C PRO A 33 43.55 -14.59 21.60
N PRO A 34 44.81 -14.97 21.30
CA PRO A 34 45.10 -16.00 20.30
C PRO A 34 45.71 -17.29 20.90
N PRO A 35 45.83 -18.38 20.10
CA PRO A 35 46.00 -19.74 20.62
C PRO A 35 47.31 -20.45 20.21
N THR A 36 47.41 -21.70 20.68
CA THR A 36 48.14 -22.91 20.20
C THR A 36 49.60 -23.17 20.61
N ALA A 37 49.80 -24.30 21.32
CA ALA A 37 50.76 -25.39 21.00
C ALA A 37 50.50 -26.65 21.88
N PRO A 38 50.96 -27.86 21.49
CA PRO A 38 50.37 -29.14 21.92
C PRO A 38 51.27 -30.10 22.75
N GLN A 39 50.62 -31.13 23.33
CA GLN A 39 51.07 -32.48 23.72
C GLN A 39 52.26 -32.70 24.70
N ARG A 40 51.99 -33.36 25.84
CA ARG A 40 52.48 -34.74 26.15
C ARG A 40 51.90 -35.30 27.46
N MET A 41 51.63 -36.61 27.44
CA MET A 41 51.18 -37.44 28.56
C MET A 41 52.34 -37.84 29.49
N GLY A 42 52.01 -38.03 30.77
CA GLY A 42 52.30 -39.30 31.45
C GLY A 42 53.30 -39.29 32.62
N THR A 43 52.78 -39.69 33.79
CA THR A 43 53.43 -40.47 34.88
C THR A 43 54.50 -39.78 35.73
N THR A 44 54.69 -39.98 37.04
CA THR A 44 54.03 -40.69 38.16
C THR A 44 54.90 -40.37 39.40
N ARG A 45 54.28 -40.17 40.58
CA ARG A 45 54.80 -40.24 41.99
C ARG A 45 56.00 -39.35 42.39
N TYR A 46 55.89 -38.60 43.49
CA TYR A 46 56.13 -39.03 44.87
C TYR A 46 55.77 -37.90 45.86
N SER A 47 55.48 -38.32 47.09
CA SER A 47 55.19 -37.60 48.33
C SER A 47 55.91 -36.25 48.56
N THR A 48 55.28 -35.33 49.31
CA THR A 48 55.69 -34.96 50.68
C THR A 48 54.54 -34.24 51.41
N GLN A 49 54.53 -34.44 52.72
CA GLN A 49 53.58 -34.17 53.78
C GLN A 49 53.41 -32.67 54.12
N TYR A 50 52.17 -32.29 54.43
CA TYR A 50 51.71 -31.26 55.38
C TYR A 50 52.50 -29.95 55.56
N GLY A 51 51.88 -28.85 55.12
CA GLY A 51 51.93 -27.55 55.77
C GLY A 51 50.49 -27.10 56.01
N HIS A 52 50.07 -27.09 57.28
CA HIS A 52 48.86 -26.40 57.72
C HIS A 52 49.10 -24.89 57.54
N GLU A 53 48.41 -24.26 56.61
CA GLU A 53 48.09 -22.83 56.70
C GLU A 53 46.57 -22.73 56.76
N GLU A 54 46.11 -22.20 57.88
CA GLU A 54 44.72 -21.94 58.20
C GLU A 54 44.12 -21.02 57.14
N GLY A 55 43.15 -21.52 56.38
CA GLY A 55 42.31 -20.69 55.53
C GLY A 55 41.51 -19.73 56.41
N ASP A 56 41.63 -18.44 56.14
CA ASP A 56 40.93 -17.39 56.85
C ASP A 56 39.41 -17.65 56.77
N PRO A 57 38.70 -17.82 57.91
CA PRO A 57 37.26 -18.11 57.92
C PRO A 57 36.40 -17.01 57.26
N ALA A 58 37.00 -15.86 56.93
CA ALA A 58 36.36 -14.79 56.17
C ALA A 58 36.12 -15.13 54.68
N ASP A 59 36.94 -15.98 54.05
CA ASP A 59 36.88 -16.21 52.59
C ASP A 59 35.81 -17.24 52.19
N ASP A 60 35.61 -18.28 53.02
CA ASP A 60 34.51 -19.24 52.87
C ASP A 60 33.14 -18.59 53.18
N GLN A 61 33.12 -17.63 54.11
CA GLN A 61 31.92 -16.86 54.43
C GLN A 61 31.53 -15.94 53.27
N LEU A 62 32.51 -15.28 52.63
CA LEU A 62 32.30 -14.41 51.47
C LEU A 62 31.78 -15.19 50.25
N ALA A 63 32.30 -16.40 50.00
CA ALA A 63 31.82 -17.27 48.93
C ALA A 63 30.37 -17.74 49.15
N SER A 64 30.03 -18.08 50.40
CA SER A 64 28.67 -18.44 50.82
C SER A 64 27.69 -17.26 50.65
N ASP A 65 28.11 -16.06 51.05
CA ASP A 65 27.29 -14.84 50.96
C ASP A 65 27.02 -14.42 49.51
N ILE A 66 28.01 -14.58 48.62
CA ILE A 66 27.83 -14.33 47.17
C ILE A 66 26.82 -15.33 46.57
N GLN A 67 26.87 -16.59 46.99
CA GLN A 67 25.97 -17.63 46.51
C GLN A 67 24.54 -17.42 47.01
N ALA A 68 24.39 -16.99 48.27
CA ALA A 68 23.11 -16.59 48.85
C ALA A 68 22.51 -15.36 48.15
N ALA A 69 23.32 -14.34 47.85
CA ALA A 69 22.88 -13.15 47.11
C ALA A 69 22.47 -13.49 45.67
N ALA A 70 23.21 -14.39 44.99
CA ALA A 70 22.89 -14.84 43.65
C ALA A 70 21.56 -15.61 43.60
N GLU A 71 21.29 -16.46 44.60
CA GLU A 71 20.01 -17.18 44.70
C GLU A 71 18.86 -16.22 45.04
N GLN A 72 19.06 -15.22 45.89
CA GLN A 72 18.07 -14.17 46.14
C GLN A 72 17.68 -13.41 44.85
N ILE A 73 18.67 -13.01 44.05
CA ILE A 73 18.43 -12.33 42.77
C ILE A 73 17.70 -13.24 41.79
N ARG A 74 17.99 -14.55 41.80
CA ARG A 74 17.30 -15.54 40.96
C ARG A 74 15.84 -15.70 41.39
N GLN A 75 15.57 -15.79 42.68
CA GLN A 75 14.21 -15.87 43.23
C GLN A 75 13.41 -14.59 42.93
N GLU A 76 14.02 -13.41 43.02
CA GLU A 76 13.38 -12.14 42.66
C GLU A 76 13.06 -12.03 41.16
N ARG A 77 13.92 -12.59 40.30
CA ARG A 77 13.65 -12.66 38.84
C ARG A 77 12.55 -13.64 38.50
N LEU A 78 12.48 -14.78 39.20
CA LEU A 78 11.41 -15.77 39.03
C LEU A 78 10.07 -15.21 39.52
N SER A 79 10.05 -14.50 40.65
CA SER A 79 8.84 -13.86 41.16
C SER A 79 8.35 -12.73 40.25
N LYS A 80 9.25 -11.90 39.69
CA LYS A 80 8.89 -10.89 38.68
C LYS A 80 8.33 -11.51 37.39
N ARG A 81 8.90 -12.62 36.92
CA ARG A 81 8.38 -13.36 35.75
C ARG A 81 7.01 -13.98 36.03
N ALA A 82 6.81 -14.58 37.21
CA ALA A 82 5.53 -15.13 37.61
C ALA A 82 4.45 -14.05 37.71
N LYS A 83 4.79 -12.88 38.26
CA LYS A 83 3.89 -11.72 38.34
C LYS A 83 3.54 -11.16 36.95
N GLN A 84 4.51 -11.01 36.05
CA GLN A 84 4.25 -10.59 34.67
C GLN A 84 3.40 -11.60 33.90
N GLN A 85 3.60 -12.90 34.15
CA GLN A 85 2.79 -13.94 33.52
C GLN A 85 1.35 -13.95 34.05
N GLN A 86 1.16 -13.74 35.37
CA GLN A 86 -0.17 -13.54 35.95
C GLN A 86 -0.86 -12.26 35.46
N GLU A 87 -0.13 -11.15 35.29
CA GLU A 87 -0.65 -9.91 34.73
C GLU A 87 -1.05 -10.08 33.26
N ALA A 88 -0.23 -10.78 32.45
CA ALA A 88 -0.55 -11.10 31.06
C ALA A 88 -1.73 -12.07 30.93
N GLU A 89 -1.84 -13.06 31.83
CA GLU A 89 -2.99 -13.97 31.90
C GLU A 89 -4.26 -13.24 32.36
N ALA A 90 -4.14 -12.30 33.30
CA ALA A 90 -5.24 -11.44 33.74
C ALA A 90 -5.71 -10.49 32.62
N GLU A 91 -4.80 -9.89 31.85
CA GLU A 91 -5.11 -9.05 30.69
C GLU A 91 -5.76 -9.87 29.56
N ALA A 92 -5.27 -11.09 29.31
CA ALA A 92 -5.88 -12.04 28.38
C ALA A 92 -7.27 -12.50 28.87
N ALA A 93 -7.46 -12.67 30.17
CA ALA A 93 -8.75 -13.02 30.78
C ALA A 93 -9.75 -11.84 30.75
N LEU A 94 -9.29 -10.60 30.94
CA LEU A 94 -10.09 -9.37 30.77
C LEU A 94 -10.54 -9.20 29.31
N THR A 95 -9.64 -9.45 28.36
CA THR A 95 -9.96 -9.49 26.92
C THR A 95 -10.99 -10.58 26.62
N ARG A 96 -10.87 -11.76 27.25
CA ARG A 96 -11.79 -12.89 27.09
C ARG A 96 -13.15 -12.64 27.78
N ALA A 97 -13.17 -11.91 28.90
CA ALA A 97 -14.38 -11.51 29.62
C ALA A 97 -15.15 -10.38 28.90
N GLN A 98 -14.44 -9.42 28.27
CA GLN A 98 -15.04 -8.43 27.37
C GLN A 98 -15.63 -9.06 26.12
N THR A 99 -15.09 -10.18 25.63
CA THR A 99 -15.74 -11.00 24.58
C THR A 99 -16.86 -11.92 25.10
N GLY A 100 -17.02 -12.03 26.42
CA GLY A 100 -17.97 -12.96 27.06
C GLY A 100 -19.28 -12.33 27.52
N LYS A 101 -19.31 -11.02 27.82
CA LYS A 101 -20.55 -10.27 28.14
C LYS A 101 -20.96 -9.39 26.96
N GLY A 102 -21.56 -10.03 25.98
CA GLY A 102 -22.06 -9.42 24.74
C GLY A 102 -22.44 -10.48 23.73
N LYS A 103 -23.01 -11.60 24.20
CA LYS A 103 -23.58 -12.65 23.37
C LYS A 103 -25.09 -12.53 23.45
N GLU A 104 -25.62 -11.58 22.69
CA GLU A 104 -26.89 -11.64 21.99
C GLU A 104 -26.84 -10.47 20.98
N ASP A 105 -27.09 -10.78 19.71
CA ASP A 105 -27.18 -9.87 18.55
C ASP A 105 -25.92 -9.39 17.79
N ALA A 106 -24.91 -10.26 17.58
CA ALA A 106 -23.87 -9.98 16.57
C ALA A 106 -23.40 -11.19 15.74
N ASN A 107 -24.18 -12.26 15.68
CA ASN A 107 -23.82 -13.44 14.87
C ASN A 107 -24.44 -13.38 13.46
N GLY A 108 -23.87 -12.52 12.62
CA GLY A 108 -23.96 -12.65 11.17
C GLY A 108 -22.75 -13.41 10.65
N VAL A 109 -22.93 -14.69 10.33
CA VAL A 109 -21.89 -15.59 9.78
C VAL A 109 -21.29 -14.98 8.51
N LEU A 110 -19.99 -14.64 8.57
CA LEU A 110 -19.19 -14.05 7.50
C LEU A 110 -18.45 -15.15 6.74
N VAL A 111 -18.85 -15.44 5.50
CA VAL A 111 -18.18 -16.39 4.58
C VAL A 111 -18.27 -15.88 3.12
N GLY A 112 -17.26 -15.14 2.69
CA GLY A 112 -16.86 -15.00 1.29
C GLY A 112 -15.35 -15.25 1.25
N ASN A 113 -14.82 -15.94 0.23
CA ASN A 113 -13.47 -16.53 0.29
C ASN A 113 -12.46 -15.56 0.90
N LEU A 114 -11.95 -15.89 2.08
CA LEU A 114 -10.97 -15.10 2.77
C LEU A 114 -9.63 -15.34 2.05
N ILE A 115 -8.71 -14.39 2.07
CA ILE A 115 -7.29 -14.77 1.93
C ILE A 115 -6.96 -15.51 3.23
N GLY A 116 -7.27 -16.80 3.28
CA GLY A 116 -6.88 -17.70 4.35
C GLY A 116 -5.40 -18.05 4.24
N GLU A 117 -4.87 -18.76 5.25
CA GLU A 117 -3.46 -19.17 5.25
C GLU A 117 -3.07 -20.05 4.04
N ASP A 118 -4.07 -20.62 3.38
CA ASP A 118 -4.03 -21.43 2.17
C ASP A 118 -3.85 -20.61 0.88
N HIS A 119 -4.05 -19.29 0.91
CA HIS A 119 -3.89 -18.44 -0.27
C HIS A 119 -2.42 -18.11 -0.56
N VAL A 120 -2.00 -18.22 -1.83
CA VAL A 120 -0.60 -17.99 -2.27
C VAL A 120 -0.05 -16.61 -1.91
N ASN A 121 -0.92 -15.59 -1.85
CA ASN A 121 -0.55 -14.22 -1.48
C ASN A 121 -0.72 -13.91 0.03
N TYR A 122 -1.17 -14.86 0.86
CA TYR A 122 -1.44 -14.63 2.29
C TYR A 122 -0.22 -14.09 3.03
N VAL A 123 0.94 -14.75 2.88
CA VAL A 123 2.18 -14.37 3.57
C VAL A 123 2.60 -12.95 3.20
N MET A 124 2.50 -12.59 1.92
CA MET A 124 2.78 -11.24 1.45
C MET A 124 1.85 -10.23 2.11
N MET A 125 0.55 -10.54 2.14
CA MET A 125 -0.44 -9.63 2.69
C MET A 125 -0.29 -9.45 4.20
N TYR A 126 -0.15 -10.55 4.92
CA TYR A 126 0.12 -10.56 6.35
C TYR A 126 1.33 -9.65 6.67
N ASN A 127 2.45 -9.83 5.98
CA ASN A 127 3.65 -9.01 6.19
C ASN A 127 3.41 -7.52 5.87
N MET A 128 2.63 -7.21 4.84
CA MET A 128 2.27 -5.83 4.50
C MET A 128 1.44 -5.18 5.60
N LEU A 129 0.41 -5.86 6.10
CA LEU A 129 -0.50 -5.36 7.13
C LEU A 129 0.17 -5.28 8.50
N THR A 130 0.97 -6.27 8.89
CA THR A 130 1.75 -6.23 10.15
C THR A 130 2.75 -5.09 10.13
N GLY A 131 3.48 -4.91 9.01
CA GLY A 131 4.41 -3.81 8.84
C GLY A 131 3.72 -2.45 8.91
N LEU A 132 2.57 -2.30 8.24
CA LEU A 132 1.76 -1.08 8.28
C LEU A 132 1.30 -0.77 9.70
N ARG A 133 0.72 -1.75 10.40
CA ARG A 133 0.25 -1.58 11.79
C ARG A 133 1.35 -0.99 12.67
N ILE A 134 2.51 -1.63 12.69
CA ILE A 134 3.61 -1.21 13.55
C ILE A 134 4.23 0.11 13.07
N GLY A 135 4.49 0.28 11.78
CA GLY A 135 5.10 1.50 11.24
C GLY A 135 4.26 2.74 11.56
N VAL A 136 2.95 2.66 11.31
CA VAL A 136 1.99 3.74 11.58
C VAL A 136 1.84 3.98 13.08
N SER A 137 1.61 2.94 13.90
CA SER A 137 1.47 3.09 15.36
C SER A 137 2.69 3.73 16.00
N ARG A 138 3.90 3.39 15.54
CA ARG A 138 5.15 3.99 16.07
C ARG A 138 5.33 5.44 15.65
N CYS A 139 4.86 5.83 14.47
CA CYS A 139 4.82 7.24 14.09
C CYS A 139 3.77 8.00 14.91
N GLN A 140 2.63 7.36 15.20
CA GLN A 140 1.54 7.95 15.97
C GLN A 140 1.90 8.22 17.43
N ALA A 141 2.66 7.31 18.05
CA ALA A 141 3.10 7.42 19.44
C ALA A 141 4.08 8.57 19.69
N LYS A 142 4.66 9.17 18.65
CA LYS A 142 5.54 10.34 18.77
C LYS A 142 4.70 11.61 18.96
N MET A 143 5.16 12.53 19.80
CA MET A 143 4.53 13.84 19.98
C MET A 143 4.47 14.60 18.64
N LYS A 144 3.31 15.20 18.33
CA LYS A 144 3.12 15.96 17.10
C LYS A 144 4.06 17.16 17.08
N ARG A 145 4.67 17.41 15.92
CA ARG A 145 5.55 18.55 15.66
C ARG A 145 5.36 19.06 14.22
N PRO A 146 5.72 20.32 13.93
CA PRO A 146 5.77 20.80 12.55
C PRO A 146 6.69 19.94 11.68
N LEU A 147 6.33 19.79 10.40
CA LEU A 147 7.16 19.12 9.42
C LEU A 147 8.44 19.91 9.11
N THR A 148 9.52 19.19 8.88
CA THR A 148 10.77 19.71 8.34
C THR A 148 11.01 19.15 6.94
N ASP A 149 11.93 19.75 6.19
CA ASP A 149 12.29 19.28 4.84
C ASP A 149 12.88 17.86 4.83
N GLU A 150 13.47 17.42 5.95
CA GLU A 150 13.96 16.06 6.12
C GLU A 150 12.83 15.04 6.15
N ASP A 151 11.64 15.39 6.64
CA ASP A 151 10.51 14.47 6.77
C ASP A 151 10.01 13.96 5.41
N PHE A 152 10.16 14.75 4.35
CA PHE A 152 9.81 14.36 2.97
C PHE A 152 10.76 13.29 2.39
N HIS A 153 11.95 13.15 2.96
CA HIS A 153 12.97 12.20 2.54
C HIS A 153 13.18 11.06 3.56
N GLY A 154 12.66 11.25 4.77
CA GLY A 154 12.77 10.33 5.89
C GLY A 154 12.20 8.95 5.57
N ALA A 155 12.84 7.91 6.11
CA ALA A 155 12.27 6.58 6.04
C ALA A 155 12.73 5.68 7.18
N HIS A 156 11.77 5.01 7.81
CA HIS A 156 12.00 4.13 8.94
C HIS A 156 12.02 2.67 8.46
N LYS A 157 13.02 1.91 8.88
CA LYS A 157 13.17 0.49 8.53
C LYS A 157 12.91 -0.35 9.78
N TYR A 158 12.12 -1.39 9.61
CA TYR A 158 11.81 -2.35 10.66
C TYR A 158 12.19 -3.74 10.17
N SER A 159 12.75 -4.56 11.06
CA SER A 159 13.01 -5.97 10.83
C SER A 159 12.12 -6.75 11.78
N PHE A 160 11.29 -7.63 11.23
CA PHE A 160 10.41 -8.50 11.96
C PHE A 160 11.00 -9.88 11.90
N ASP A 161 11.22 -10.47 13.07
CA ASP A 161 11.75 -11.82 13.24
C ASP A 161 10.72 -12.66 13.99
N ILE A 162 10.72 -13.97 13.77
CA ILE A 162 9.75 -14.90 14.41
C ILE A 162 9.80 -14.85 15.94
N VAL A 163 10.97 -14.57 16.51
CA VAL A 163 11.17 -14.44 17.96
C VAL A 163 10.64 -13.09 18.50
N GLY A 164 10.54 -12.08 17.64
CA GLY A 164 10.29 -10.70 18.05
C GLY A 164 11.51 -10.04 18.70
N ASN A 165 11.43 -8.73 18.90
CA ASN A 165 12.41 -7.94 19.64
C ASN A 165 11.70 -6.75 20.32
N GLU A 166 12.42 -5.94 21.10
CA GLU A 166 11.85 -4.77 21.80
C GLU A 166 11.18 -3.75 20.86
N LEU A 167 11.62 -3.69 19.60
CA LEU A 167 11.16 -2.73 18.59
C LEU A 167 10.00 -3.27 17.74
N THR A 168 9.86 -4.58 17.62
CA THR A 168 8.83 -5.23 16.82
C THR A 168 8.36 -6.50 17.52
N PRO A 169 7.06 -6.64 17.84
CA PRO A 169 6.55 -7.88 18.42
C PRO A 169 6.81 -9.06 17.48
N SER A 170 6.78 -10.28 18.02
CA SER A 170 6.96 -11.50 17.23
C SER A 170 6.01 -11.52 16.04
N ALA A 171 6.56 -11.81 14.87
CA ALA A 171 5.80 -11.95 13.64
C ALA A 171 5.73 -13.42 13.25
N LYS A 172 4.70 -13.82 12.50
CA LYS A 172 4.61 -15.21 12.01
C LYS A 172 5.73 -15.56 11.01
N TYR A 173 6.30 -14.57 10.34
CA TYR A 173 7.32 -14.73 9.31
C TYR A 173 8.40 -13.66 9.45
N ASP A 174 9.62 -13.99 9.06
CA ASP A 174 10.69 -12.99 8.97
C ASP A 174 10.43 -12.07 7.78
N PHE A 175 10.51 -10.76 7.96
CA PHE A 175 10.47 -9.80 6.84
C PHE A 175 11.06 -8.44 7.22
N LYS A 176 11.37 -7.62 6.22
CA LYS A 176 11.77 -6.22 6.42
C LYS A 176 10.71 -5.29 5.88
N PHE A 177 10.32 -4.33 6.71
CA PHE A 177 9.41 -3.27 6.34
C PHE A 177 10.16 -1.95 6.23
N LYS A 178 9.71 -1.08 5.32
CA LYS A 178 10.18 0.29 5.22
C LYS A 178 8.98 1.21 5.06
N ASP A 179 8.88 2.16 5.98
CA ASP A 179 7.87 3.20 6.01
C ASP A 179 8.50 4.52 5.53
N TYR A 180 7.96 5.12 4.47
CA TYR A 180 8.52 6.32 3.86
C TYR A 180 7.73 7.55 4.28
N ALA A 181 8.44 8.65 4.55
CA ALA A 181 7.88 9.97 4.88
C ALA A 181 6.73 9.90 5.90
N SER A 182 6.91 9.11 6.96
CA SER A 182 5.84 8.73 7.90
C SER A 182 5.16 9.93 8.55
N TRP A 183 5.91 11.01 8.82
CA TRP A 183 5.39 12.26 9.34
C TRP A 183 4.51 13.00 8.33
N VAL A 184 4.93 13.06 7.06
CA VAL A 184 4.17 13.71 5.99
C VAL A 184 2.84 12.97 5.77
N PHE A 185 2.86 11.65 5.70
CA PHE A 185 1.64 10.86 5.58
C PHE A 185 0.79 10.86 6.85
N ARG A 186 1.35 11.13 8.03
CA ARG A 186 0.59 11.39 9.25
C ARG A 186 -0.18 12.72 9.14
N GLU A 187 0.49 13.81 8.76
CA GLU A 187 -0.18 15.11 8.56
C GLU A 187 -1.24 15.04 7.45
N LEU A 188 -0.95 14.40 6.31
CA LEU A 188 -1.93 14.18 5.25
C LEU A 188 -3.19 13.47 5.74
N ARG A 189 -3.03 12.37 6.51
CA ARG A 189 -4.15 11.60 7.03
C ARG A 189 -4.98 12.40 8.03
N GLU A 190 -4.34 12.97 9.05
CA GLU A 190 -5.03 13.63 10.15
C GLU A 190 -5.57 15.00 9.74
N ASP A 191 -4.73 15.87 9.17
CA ASP A 191 -5.04 17.31 9.11
C ASP A 191 -5.76 17.70 7.82
N TYR A 192 -5.50 16.99 6.72
CA TYR A 192 -6.07 17.33 5.41
C TYR A 192 -7.10 16.32 4.90
N PHE A 193 -6.94 15.04 5.22
CA PHE A 193 -7.88 13.99 4.83
C PHE A 193 -8.86 13.59 5.95
N GLN A 194 -8.69 14.14 7.16
CA GLN A 194 -9.60 13.96 8.30
C GLN A 194 -9.84 12.49 8.63
N LEU A 195 -8.77 11.70 8.65
CA LEU A 195 -8.80 10.29 9.04
C LEU A 195 -8.36 10.14 10.48
N ASP A 196 -9.22 9.51 11.28
CA ASP A 196 -8.83 9.05 12.60
C ASP A 196 -7.76 7.93 12.50
N PRO A 197 -6.64 8.05 13.21
CA PRO A 197 -5.57 7.05 13.16
C PRO A 197 -5.98 5.65 13.63
N ALA A 198 -6.88 5.56 14.61
CA ALA A 198 -7.37 4.28 15.12
C ALA A 198 -8.28 3.61 14.08
N ASP A 199 -9.22 4.37 13.49
CA ASP A 199 -10.10 3.87 12.43
C ASP A 199 -9.32 3.41 11.21
N TYR A 200 -8.30 4.18 10.80
CA TYR A 200 -7.40 3.82 9.71
C TYR A 200 -6.69 2.48 9.99
N LEU A 201 -6.14 2.31 11.19
CA LEU A 201 -5.46 1.08 11.59
C LEU A 201 -6.41 -0.11 11.69
N VAL A 202 -7.58 0.07 12.30
CA VAL A 202 -8.60 -0.97 12.43
C VAL A 202 -9.08 -1.43 11.05
N SER A 203 -9.39 -0.50 10.15
CA SER A 203 -9.90 -0.82 8.81
C SER A 203 -8.91 -1.63 7.98
N LEU A 204 -7.61 -1.33 8.09
CA LEU A 204 -6.56 -2.01 7.32
C LEU A 204 -6.04 -3.29 7.99
N THR A 205 -6.11 -3.40 9.32
CA THR A 205 -5.38 -4.45 10.06
C THR A 205 -6.28 -5.36 10.90
N SER A 206 -7.58 -5.04 11.04
CA SER A 206 -8.52 -5.89 11.80
C SER A 206 -8.92 -7.13 11.01
N LYS A 207 -8.43 -8.30 11.46
CA LYS A 207 -8.57 -9.62 10.83
C LYS A 207 -8.07 -9.57 9.38
N TYR A 208 -6.86 -10.07 9.09
CA TYR A 208 -6.13 -10.05 7.80
C TYR A 208 -6.93 -10.50 6.55
N ILE A 209 -8.03 -9.84 6.25
CA ILE A 209 -9.08 -10.18 5.29
C ILE A 209 -9.13 -9.01 4.34
N LEU A 210 -8.52 -9.19 3.17
CA LEU A 210 -8.63 -8.25 2.08
C LEU A 210 -9.08 -9.02 0.86
N SER A 211 -9.98 -8.43 0.07
CA SER A 211 -10.38 -9.00 -1.20
C SER A 211 -9.37 -8.57 -2.27
N GLU A 212 -8.79 -9.55 -2.98
CA GLU A 212 -7.91 -9.29 -4.12
C GLU A 212 -8.75 -9.00 -5.37
N LEU A 213 -8.45 -7.90 -6.05
CA LEU A 213 -8.95 -7.62 -7.39
C LEU A 213 -7.76 -7.62 -8.35
N GLY A 214 -7.76 -8.54 -9.31
CA GLY A 214 -6.81 -8.51 -10.42
C GLY A 214 -7.01 -7.22 -11.21
N SER A 215 -5.97 -6.42 -11.40
CA SER A 215 -6.10 -5.24 -12.25
C SER A 215 -6.37 -5.68 -13.69
N PRO A 216 -7.42 -5.18 -14.36
CA PRO A 216 -7.58 -5.37 -15.82
C PRO A 216 -6.45 -4.69 -16.63
N GLY A 217 -5.60 -3.90 -15.98
CA GLY A 217 -4.57 -3.06 -16.59
C GLY A 217 -3.32 -3.81 -17.04
N LYS A 218 -2.61 -3.22 -18.01
CA LYS A 218 -1.34 -3.69 -18.59
C LYS A 218 -0.18 -3.79 -17.58
N SER A 219 -0.33 -3.25 -16.37
CA SER A 219 0.74 -3.03 -15.39
C SER A 219 1.07 -4.23 -14.51
N GLY A 220 0.14 -5.19 -14.35
CA GLY A 220 0.31 -6.36 -13.47
C GLY A 220 0.39 -6.02 -11.98
N SER A 221 -0.23 -4.92 -11.57
CA SER A 221 -0.35 -4.46 -10.17
C SER A 221 -1.54 -5.12 -9.47
N PHE A 222 -1.35 -5.62 -8.26
CA PHE A 222 -2.43 -6.13 -7.40
C PHE A 222 -3.09 -5.00 -6.61
N PHE A 223 -4.41 -5.11 -6.49
CA PHE A 223 -5.26 -4.26 -5.66
C PHE A 223 -5.87 -5.09 -4.55
N TYR A 224 -5.86 -4.54 -3.35
CA TYR A 224 -6.52 -5.12 -2.18
C TYR A 224 -7.41 -4.08 -1.53
N PHE A 225 -8.61 -4.48 -1.15
CA PHE A 225 -9.55 -3.61 -0.45
C PHE A 225 -9.56 -3.90 1.03
N SER A 226 -9.60 -2.85 1.86
CA SER A 226 -9.87 -2.99 3.30
C SER A 226 -11.20 -3.69 3.53
N ARG A 227 -11.35 -4.29 4.72
CA ARG A 227 -12.54 -5.07 5.08
C ARG A 227 -13.83 -4.26 4.98
N ASP A 228 -13.77 -2.99 5.35
CA ASP A 228 -14.87 -2.02 5.29
C ASP A 228 -14.97 -1.31 3.93
N TYR A 229 -14.13 -1.70 2.96
CA TYR A 229 -14.07 -1.16 1.61
C TYR A 229 -13.71 0.33 1.51
N LYS A 230 -13.28 0.99 2.61
CA LYS A 230 -12.90 2.41 2.62
C LYS A 230 -11.54 2.70 1.96
N PHE A 231 -10.64 1.72 1.98
CA PHE A 231 -9.24 1.88 1.57
C PHE A 231 -8.82 0.85 0.53
N ILE A 232 -7.87 1.26 -0.32
CA ILE A 232 -7.22 0.43 -1.32
C ILE A 232 -5.74 0.35 -0.98
N ILE A 233 -5.20 -0.86 -0.94
CA ILE A 233 -3.75 -1.11 -1.00
C ILE A 233 -3.40 -1.50 -2.43
N LYS A 234 -2.60 -0.66 -3.08
CA LYS A 234 -2.15 -0.87 -4.47
C LYS A 234 -0.66 -1.14 -4.50
N THR A 235 -0.27 -2.27 -5.08
CA THR A 235 1.14 -2.53 -5.37
C THR A 235 1.61 -1.65 -6.53
N ILE A 236 2.79 -1.05 -6.38
CA ILE A 236 3.37 -0.13 -7.36
C ILE A 236 4.82 -0.51 -7.69
N ARG A 237 5.27 -0.06 -8.86
CA ARG A 237 6.65 -0.21 -9.32
C ARG A 237 7.57 0.66 -8.48
N HIS A 238 8.84 0.26 -8.41
CA HIS A 238 9.86 1.07 -7.73
C HIS A 238 10.01 2.48 -8.33
N SER A 239 9.84 2.61 -9.65
CA SER A 239 9.86 3.90 -10.34
C SER A 239 8.71 4.81 -9.91
N GLU A 240 7.51 4.26 -9.72
CA GLU A 240 6.33 5.01 -9.25
C GLU A 240 6.52 5.46 -7.79
N ALA A 241 7.07 4.58 -6.94
CA ALA A 241 7.40 4.94 -5.56
C ALA A 241 8.45 6.06 -5.48
N LYS A 242 9.49 5.98 -6.32
CA LYS A 242 10.51 7.03 -6.42
C LYS A 242 9.91 8.35 -6.91
N PHE A 243 9.01 8.28 -7.89
CA PHE A 243 8.32 9.45 -8.42
C PHE A 243 7.43 10.11 -7.37
N LEU A 244 6.58 9.34 -6.67
CA LEU A 244 5.75 9.87 -5.58
C LEU A 244 6.60 10.59 -4.52
N LEU A 245 7.73 10.01 -4.11
CA LEU A 245 8.64 10.67 -3.17
C LEU A 245 9.22 11.97 -3.72
N SER A 246 9.54 12.02 -5.02
CA SER A 246 10.09 13.23 -5.64
C SER A 246 9.08 14.39 -5.73
N ILE A 247 7.78 14.08 -5.83
CA ILE A 247 6.72 15.09 -5.87
C ILE A 247 6.05 15.33 -4.51
N LEU A 248 6.43 14.59 -3.45
CA LEU A 248 5.66 14.54 -2.21
C LEU A 248 5.47 15.92 -1.56
N LYS A 249 6.49 16.77 -1.60
CA LYS A 249 6.42 18.15 -1.08
C LYS A 249 5.42 19.01 -1.87
N LEU A 250 5.39 18.87 -3.20
CA LEU A 250 4.45 19.57 -4.07
C LEU A 250 3.02 19.02 -3.90
N TYR A 251 2.87 17.70 -3.82
CA TYR A 251 1.58 17.05 -3.56
C TYR A 251 0.99 17.48 -2.20
N HIS A 252 1.81 17.51 -1.16
CA HIS A 252 1.41 17.98 0.16
C HIS A 252 0.93 19.43 0.13
N ALA A 253 1.69 20.33 -0.51
CA ALA A 253 1.29 21.72 -0.68
C ALA A 253 -0.04 21.85 -1.45
N HIS A 254 -0.20 21.09 -2.53
CA HIS A 254 -1.43 21.11 -3.34
C HIS A 254 -2.65 20.66 -2.54
N VAL A 255 -2.55 19.54 -1.79
CA VAL A 255 -3.63 19.05 -0.93
C VAL A 255 -4.00 20.07 0.15
N LYS A 256 -3.00 20.70 0.77
CA LYS A 256 -3.19 21.74 1.78
C LYS A 256 -3.96 22.94 1.25
N THR A 257 -3.64 23.42 0.05
CA THR A 257 -4.30 24.59 -0.55
C THR A 257 -5.59 24.25 -1.28
N ASN A 258 -5.83 22.96 -1.57
CA ASN A 258 -6.99 22.47 -2.31
C ASN A 258 -7.66 21.32 -1.53
N PRO A 259 -8.36 21.62 -0.41
CA PRO A 259 -8.95 20.59 0.45
C PRO A 259 -10.00 19.73 -0.28
N HIS A 260 -10.60 20.24 -1.36
CA HIS A 260 -11.59 19.53 -2.19
C HIS A 260 -10.98 18.83 -3.41
N THR A 261 -9.66 18.64 -3.46
CA THR A 261 -8.99 17.97 -4.58
C THR A 261 -9.62 16.62 -4.92
N LEU A 262 -9.73 16.36 -6.22
CA LEU A 262 -10.17 15.08 -6.78
C LEU A 262 -9.01 14.10 -6.97
N LEU A 263 -7.76 14.53 -6.76
CA LEU A 263 -6.61 13.66 -6.85
C LEU A 263 -6.73 12.50 -5.85
N SER A 264 -6.29 11.31 -6.28
CA SER A 264 -6.16 10.15 -5.41
C SER A 264 -5.45 10.52 -4.10
N ARG A 265 -6.07 10.18 -2.96
CA ARG A 265 -5.59 10.52 -1.62
C ARG A 265 -4.63 9.45 -1.15
N PHE A 266 -3.34 9.77 -1.04
CA PHE A 266 -2.33 8.83 -0.55
C PHE A 266 -2.20 8.91 0.97
N TYR A 267 -2.41 7.78 1.63
CA TYR A 267 -2.37 7.66 3.10
C TYR A 267 -1.06 7.07 3.62
N GLY A 268 -0.26 6.49 2.73
CA GLY A 268 1.04 5.94 3.09
C GLY A 268 1.76 5.35 1.88
N LEU A 269 3.09 5.40 1.91
CA LEU A 269 3.95 4.71 0.97
C LEU A 269 4.88 3.77 1.75
N HIS A 270 4.84 2.49 1.39
CA HIS A 270 5.54 1.47 2.13
C HIS A 270 6.26 0.47 1.22
N ARG A 271 7.17 -0.29 1.81
CA ARG A 271 7.85 -1.39 1.12
C ARG A 271 8.07 -2.58 2.04
N VAL A 272 7.62 -3.74 1.61
CA VAL A 272 7.94 -5.02 2.24
C VAL A 272 9.06 -5.74 1.46
N LYS A 273 9.93 -6.44 2.18
CA LYS A 273 10.98 -7.31 1.61
C LYS A 273 10.92 -8.66 2.32
N LEU A 274 10.56 -9.70 1.58
CA LEU A 274 10.56 -11.07 2.07
C LEU A 274 12.01 -11.64 2.12
N PRO A 275 12.29 -12.62 2.99
CA PRO A 275 13.56 -13.34 3.02
C PRO A 275 13.80 -14.01 1.67
N ARG A 276 14.96 -13.74 1.05
CA ARG A 276 15.31 -14.19 -0.32
C ARG A 276 14.31 -13.77 -1.43
N GLY A 277 13.33 -12.92 -1.11
CA GLY A 277 12.28 -12.46 -2.03
C GLY A 277 12.51 -11.07 -2.60
N ARG A 278 11.64 -10.67 -3.54
CA ARG A 278 11.67 -9.34 -4.17
C ARG A 278 11.17 -8.27 -3.20
N LYS A 279 11.60 -7.03 -3.43
CA LYS A 279 11.08 -5.84 -2.75
C LYS A 279 9.76 -5.46 -3.41
N ILE A 280 8.70 -5.31 -2.62
CA ILE A 280 7.37 -4.93 -3.09
C ILE A 280 7.08 -3.56 -2.50
N HIS A 281 6.77 -2.59 -3.36
CA HIS A 281 6.33 -1.26 -2.95
C HIS A 281 4.82 -1.20 -3.08
N PHE A 282 4.17 -0.52 -2.15
CA PHE A 282 2.74 -0.34 -2.19
C PHE A 282 2.34 0.99 -1.57
N VAL A 283 1.23 1.52 -2.04
CA VAL A 283 0.57 2.70 -1.46
C VAL A 283 -0.74 2.28 -0.84
N VAL A 284 -1.12 3.00 0.21
CA VAL A 284 -2.50 2.98 0.72
C VAL A 284 -3.18 4.24 0.23
N MET A 285 -4.38 4.08 -0.33
CA MET A 285 -5.14 5.19 -0.89
C MET A 285 -6.63 5.04 -0.62
N ASN A 286 -7.40 6.11 -0.86
CA ASN A 286 -8.85 6.06 -0.73
C ASN A 286 -9.47 5.12 -1.76
N ASN A 287 -10.51 4.39 -1.35
CA ASN A 287 -11.49 3.94 -2.30
C ASN A 287 -12.41 5.12 -2.67
N LEU A 288 -12.64 5.30 -3.97
CA LEU A 288 -13.54 6.33 -4.47
C LEU A 288 -15.00 5.92 -4.28
N PHE A 289 -15.30 4.62 -4.45
CA PHE A 289 -16.65 4.12 -4.39
C PHE A 289 -17.03 3.76 -2.95
N PRO A 290 -18.15 4.29 -2.43
CA PRO A 290 -18.57 4.01 -1.07
C PRO A 290 -19.02 2.55 -0.90
N PRO A 291 -18.87 1.98 0.31
CA PRO A 291 -19.39 0.65 0.60
C PRO A 291 -20.92 0.58 0.62
N HIS A 292 -21.61 1.69 0.93
CA HIS A 292 -23.05 1.70 1.19
C HIS A 292 -23.94 1.90 -0.04
N ARG A 293 -23.37 2.12 -1.23
CA ARG A 293 -24.12 2.37 -2.47
C ARG A 293 -23.74 1.43 -3.61
N ASP A 294 -24.75 1.00 -4.35
CA ASP A 294 -24.55 0.26 -5.60
C ASP A 294 -24.07 1.21 -6.71
N ILE A 295 -22.89 0.94 -7.26
CA ILE A 295 -22.38 1.67 -8.42
C ILE A 295 -22.89 0.97 -9.68
N HIS A 296 -23.88 1.57 -10.34
CA HIS A 296 -24.56 0.96 -11.48
C HIS A 296 -23.80 1.08 -12.79
N GLU A 297 -23.01 2.15 -12.94
CA GLU A 297 -22.13 2.35 -14.08
C GLU A 297 -20.79 2.91 -13.61
N THR A 298 -19.70 2.46 -14.23
CA THR A 298 -18.34 2.96 -13.96
C THR A 298 -17.65 3.35 -15.25
N TYR A 299 -17.05 4.54 -15.28
CA TYR A 299 -16.32 5.06 -16.43
C TYR A 299 -14.91 5.52 -16.04
N ASP A 300 -13.91 5.15 -16.83
CA ASP A 300 -12.56 5.69 -16.81
C ASP A 300 -12.43 6.61 -18.03
N LEU A 301 -12.29 7.92 -17.82
CA LEU A 301 -12.28 8.91 -18.90
C LEU A 301 -10.94 9.67 -18.96
N LYS A 302 -10.38 9.80 -20.16
CA LYS A 302 -9.08 10.46 -20.41
C LYS A 302 -9.16 11.66 -21.37
N GLY A 303 -10.30 11.84 -22.03
CA GLY A 303 -10.48 12.79 -23.12
C GLY A 303 -9.78 12.35 -24.42
N SER A 304 -9.57 11.05 -24.61
CA SER A 304 -8.98 10.50 -25.85
C SER A 304 -9.84 9.37 -26.39
N THR A 305 -9.75 9.07 -27.69
CA THR A 305 -10.61 8.07 -28.35
C THR A 305 -9.87 6.80 -28.76
N VAL A 306 -8.57 6.86 -29.03
CA VAL A 306 -7.81 5.68 -29.52
C VAL A 306 -7.65 4.61 -28.42
N GLY A 307 -8.25 3.43 -28.63
CA GLY A 307 -8.23 2.32 -27.67
C GLY A 307 -9.06 2.59 -26.41
N ARG A 308 -9.97 3.58 -26.49
CA ARG A 308 -10.80 4.08 -25.39
C ARG A 308 -12.26 3.66 -25.54
N GLU A 309 -12.45 2.42 -25.98
CA GLU A 309 -13.71 1.71 -25.96
C GLU A 309 -13.56 0.43 -25.13
N TYR A 310 -14.65 0.03 -24.47
CA TYR A 310 -14.85 -1.31 -23.94
C TYR A 310 -15.98 -1.97 -24.73
N PRO A 311 -15.81 -3.19 -25.27
CA PRO A 311 -16.82 -3.80 -26.15
C PRO A 311 -18.19 -3.93 -25.47
N GLU A 312 -19.23 -3.42 -26.12
CA GLU A 312 -20.57 -3.29 -25.53
C GLU A 312 -21.22 -4.64 -25.21
N GLU A 313 -20.99 -5.64 -26.06
CA GLU A 313 -21.45 -7.02 -25.81
C GLU A 313 -20.84 -7.63 -24.54
N LYS A 314 -19.58 -7.29 -24.23
CA LYS A 314 -18.95 -7.70 -22.97
C LYS A 314 -19.45 -6.86 -21.79
N ALA A 315 -19.86 -5.61 -22.02
CA ALA A 315 -20.41 -4.75 -20.97
C ALA A 315 -21.77 -5.25 -20.50
N LYS A 316 -22.64 -5.69 -21.43
CA LYS A 316 -23.95 -6.28 -21.11
C LYS A 316 -23.84 -7.51 -20.19
N GLN A 317 -22.77 -8.28 -20.34
CA GLN A 317 -22.51 -9.49 -19.56
C GLN A 317 -21.76 -9.22 -18.23
N ASN A 318 -21.16 -8.04 -18.09
CA ASN A 318 -20.38 -7.66 -16.92
C ASN A 318 -20.89 -6.33 -16.34
N PRO A 319 -21.78 -6.36 -15.33
CA PRO A 319 -22.30 -5.15 -14.69
C PRO A 319 -21.22 -4.33 -13.97
N HIS A 320 -20.00 -4.86 -13.82
CA HIS A 320 -18.85 -4.18 -13.22
C HIS A 320 -17.83 -3.72 -14.27
N ALA A 321 -18.19 -3.73 -15.55
CA ALA A 321 -17.32 -3.24 -16.60
C ALA A 321 -16.97 -1.77 -16.37
N VAL A 322 -15.67 -1.47 -16.42
CA VAL A 322 -15.18 -0.10 -16.47
C VAL A 322 -15.22 0.35 -17.92
N LEU A 323 -16.23 1.14 -18.23
CA LEU A 323 -16.45 1.73 -19.55
C LEU A 323 -15.50 2.90 -19.77
N LYS A 324 -15.37 3.34 -21.02
CA LYS A 324 -14.37 4.36 -21.40
C LYS A 324 -15.02 5.51 -22.19
N ASP A 325 -14.17 6.40 -22.71
CA ASP A 325 -14.55 7.61 -23.43
C ASP A 325 -15.52 7.37 -24.58
N ILE A 326 -15.29 6.36 -25.43
CA ILE A 326 -16.18 6.06 -26.56
C ILE A 326 -17.55 5.59 -26.06
N ASN A 327 -17.59 4.69 -25.06
CA ASN A 327 -18.86 4.25 -24.48
C ASN A 327 -19.65 5.42 -23.88
N TRP A 328 -18.96 6.38 -23.24
CA TRP A 328 -19.60 7.58 -22.70
C TRP A 328 -20.26 8.41 -23.81
N ILE A 329 -19.54 8.65 -24.90
CA ILE A 329 -20.01 9.43 -26.05
C ILE A 329 -21.17 8.70 -26.75
N ASP A 330 -21.03 7.41 -27.02
CA ASP A 330 -22.00 6.59 -27.76
C ASP A 330 -23.32 6.45 -27.01
N ARG A 331 -23.25 6.40 -25.68
CA ARG A 331 -24.42 6.36 -24.80
C ARG A 331 -25.01 7.75 -24.51
N SER A 332 -24.51 8.80 -25.17
CA SER A 332 -24.94 10.20 -24.99
C SER A 332 -24.97 10.63 -23.52
N LYS A 333 -23.98 10.20 -22.73
CA LYS A 333 -23.93 10.49 -21.30
C LYS A 333 -23.53 11.94 -21.04
N ILE A 334 -24.15 12.54 -20.04
CA ILE A 334 -23.89 13.90 -19.57
C ILE A 334 -23.85 13.89 -18.03
N LEU A 335 -22.93 14.67 -17.45
CA LEU A 335 -22.97 15.00 -16.02
C LEU A 335 -24.00 16.09 -15.80
N GLU A 336 -25.13 15.71 -15.20
CA GLU A 336 -26.28 16.56 -14.93
C GLU A 336 -26.01 17.43 -13.70
N LEU A 337 -25.18 18.46 -13.88
CA LEU A 337 -24.79 19.39 -12.83
C LEU A 337 -25.32 20.78 -13.16
N GLY A 338 -26.06 21.37 -12.23
CA GLY A 338 -26.49 22.75 -12.26
C GLY A 338 -25.32 23.74 -12.26
N PRO A 339 -25.57 25.03 -12.54
CA PRO A 339 -24.52 26.03 -12.73
C PRO A 339 -23.49 26.11 -11.60
N GLU A 340 -23.91 26.01 -10.34
CA GLU A 340 -23.01 26.10 -9.17
C GLU A 340 -22.12 24.86 -9.06
N LYS A 341 -22.73 23.68 -9.02
CA LYS A 341 -22.00 22.40 -8.93
C LYS A 341 -21.04 22.21 -10.12
N ARG A 342 -21.47 22.61 -11.32
CA ARG A 342 -20.64 22.63 -12.53
C ARG A 342 -19.44 23.56 -12.38
N ALA A 343 -19.64 24.78 -11.87
CA ALA A 343 -18.56 25.74 -11.67
C ALA A 343 -17.53 25.20 -10.66
N PHE A 344 -17.99 24.62 -9.53
CA PHE A 344 -17.10 24.00 -8.54
C PHE A 344 -16.28 22.85 -9.14
N LEU A 345 -16.93 21.92 -9.84
CA LEU A 345 -16.23 20.78 -10.45
C LEU A 345 -15.23 21.25 -11.52
N THR A 346 -15.62 22.23 -12.34
CA THR A 346 -14.75 22.80 -13.38
C THR A 346 -13.51 23.44 -12.77
N GLU A 347 -13.67 24.29 -11.76
CA GLU A 347 -12.55 24.97 -11.13
C GLU A 347 -11.63 24.00 -10.38
N GLN A 348 -12.18 23.01 -9.68
CA GLN A 348 -11.35 22.00 -9.02
C GLN A 348 -10.55 21.16 -10.03
N LEU A 349 -11.19 20.70 -11.11
CA LEU A 349 -10.51 19.95 -12.17
C LEU A 349 -9.41 20.79 -12.84
N ARG A 350 -9.63 22.11 -13.02
CA ARG A 350 -8.62 23.02 -13.55
C ARG A 350 -7.38 23.05 -12.67
N ARG A 351 -7.55 23.23 -11.35
CA ARG A 351 -6.44 23.27 -10.37
C ARG A 351 -5.70 21.94 -10.29
N ASP A 352 -6.42 20.83 -10.27
CA ASP A 352 -5.81 19.49 -10.23
C ASP A 352 -5.06 19.18 -11.54
N ALA A 353 -5.62 19.53 -12.70
CA ALA A 353 -4.98 19.34 -14.00
C ALA A 353 -3.75 20.24 -14.19
N GLU A 354 -3.79 21.47 -13.66
CA GLU A 354 -2.64 22.39 -13.64
C GLU A 354 -1.51 21.86 -12.76
N PHE A 355 -1.83 21.33 -11.58
CA PHE A 355 -0.85 20.65 -10.72
C PHE A 355 -0.20 19.47 -11.46
N LEU A 356 -1.00 18.56 -12.04
CA LEU A 356 -0.49 17.38 -12.76
C LEU A 356 0.37 17.75 -13.96
N LYS A 357 0.00 18.80 -14.70
CA LYS A 357 0.80 19.39 -15.78
C LYS A 357 2.16 19.87 -15.26
N ASN A 358 2.18 20.60 -14.15
CA ASN A 358 3.40 21.17 -13.57
C ASN A 358 4.38 20.10 -13.09
N ILE A 359 3.89 18.98 -12.55
CA ILE A 359 4.73 17.84 -12.15
C ILE A 359 5.03 16.86 -13.29
N GLY A 360 4.62 17.18 -14.52
CA GLY A 360 4.93 16.39 -15.71
C GLY A 360 4.24 15.03 -15.77
N VAL A 361 3.04 14.90 -15.19
CA VAL A 361 2.24 13.67 -15.17
C VAL A 361 1.28 13.65 -16.36
N MET A 362 1.05 12.45 -16.88
CA MET A 362 0.10 12.18 -17.97
C MET A 362 -0.53 10.80 -17.79
N ASP A 363 -1.38 10.38 -18.74
CA ASP A 363 -2.10 9.09 -18.70
C ASP A 363 -3.03 8.92 -17.47
N TYR A 364 -3.37 9.99 -16.74
CA TYR A 364 -4.35 9.98 -15.65
C TYR A 364 -5.79 10.03 -16.17
N SER A 365 -6.72 9.44 -15.43
CA SER A 365 -8.14 9.39 -15.80
C SER A 365 -9.01 10.05 -14.73
N LEU A 366 -10.16 10.58 -15.13
CA LEU A 366 -11.27 10.80 -14.22
C LEU A 366 -12.06 9.50 -14.13
N LEU A 367 -12.06 8.88 -12.96
CA LEU A 367 -12.91 7.75 -12.64
C LEU A 367 -14.27 8.28 -12.15
N ILE A 368 -15.33 7.80 -12.77
CA ILE A 368 -16.72 8.18 -12.47
C ILE A 368 -17.51 6.94 -12.11
N GLY A 369 -18.03 6.87 -10.89
CA GLY A 369 -19.07 5.93 -10.49
C GLY A 369 -20.42 6.62 -10.50
N ILE A 370 -21.45 5.97 -11.04
CA ILE A 370 -22.81 6.51 -11.10
C ILE A 370 -23.72 5.62 -10.26
N HIS A 371 -24.31 6.21 -9.21
CA HIS A 371 -25.42 5.62 -8.48
C HIS A 371 -26.73 6.28 -8.93
N ASN A 372 -27.62 5.49 -9.52
CA ASN A 372 -28.96 5.89 -9.90
C ASN A 372 -29.90 5.82 -8.67
N LEU A 373 -30.49 6.97 -8.31
CA LEU A 373 -31.33 7.10 -7.12
C LEU A 373 -32.65 6.32 -7.22
N GLN A 374 -33.17 6.10 -8.42
CA GLN A 374 -34.43 5.35 -8.63
C GLN A 374 -34.22 3.85 -8.41
N ARG A 375 -33.09 3.33 -8.89
CA ARG A 375 -32.66 1.94 -8.70
C ARG A 375 -32.24 1.70 -7.24
N GLY A 376 -31.57 2.68 -6.64
CA GLY A 376 -31.03 2.56 -5.29
C GLY A 376 -30.13 1.33 -5.14
N ASN A 377 -30.19 0.68 -3.98
CA ASN A 377 -29.43 -0.53 -3.67
C ASN A 377 -30.17 -1.84 -4.02
N ARG A 378 -31.24 -1.78 -4.81
CA ARG A 378 -32.12 -2.93 -5.09
C ARG A 378 -31.45 -4.00 -5.93
N ASP A 379 -30.50 -3.57 -6.77
CA ASP A 379 -29.80 -4.45 -7.72
C ASP A 379 -28.69 -5.27 -7.07
N ASN A 380 -28.33 -4.96 -5.82
CA ASN A 380 -27.31 -5.65 -5.02
C ASN A 380 -25.95 -5.76 -5.74
N VAL A 381 -25.61 -4.77 -6.57
CA VAL A 381 -24.35 -4.75 -7.35
C VAL A 381 -23.16 -4.90 -6.41
N ARG A 382 -23.20 -4.24 -5.24
CA ARG A 382 -22.13 -4.27 -4.23
C ARG A 382 -21.77 -5.67 -3.70
N ARG A 383 -22.73 -6.62 -3.67
CA ARG A 383 -22.49 -7.98 -3.15
C ARG A 383 -21.57 -8.80 -4.05
N ASN A 384 -21.53 -8.48 -5.35
CA ASN A 384 -20.72 -9.18 -6.34
C ASN A 384 -19.37 -8.50 -6.61
N THR A 385 -19.15 -7.27 -6.12
CA THR A 385 -17.89 -6.53 -6.30
C THR A 385 -16.74 -7.14 -5.48
N LEU A 386 -17.05 -7.75 -4.34
CA LEU A 386 -16.08 -8.46 -3.48
C LEU A 386 -16.01 -9.95 -3.83
N LYS A 387 -15.70 -10.30 -5.09
CA LYS A 387 -15.36 -11.68 -5.46
C LYS A 387 -13.90 -11.93 -5.11
N VAL A 388 -13.65 -12.84 -4.19
CA VAL A 388 -12.28 -13.23 -3.82
C VAL A 388 -11.81 -14.37 -4.72
N PHE A 389 -10.70 -14.10 -5.41
CA PHE A 389 -9.97 -15.09 -6.18
C PHE A 389 -9.30 -16.09 -5.23
N SER A 390 -9.54 -17.38 -5.44
CA SER A 390 -8.73 -18.45 -4.85
C SER A 390 -8.17 -19.28 -6.01
N PRO A 391 -6.87 -19.18 -6.32
CA PRO A 391 -6.28 -20.07 -7.31
C PRO A 391 -6.21 -21.48 -6.73
N ALA A 392 -6.93 -22.43 -7.32
CA ALA A 392 -6.76 -23.84 -7.00
C ALA A 392 -5.31 -24.25 -7.29
N ILE A 393 -4.57 -24.67 -6.26
CA ILE A 393 -3.20 -25.16 -6.41
C ILE A 393 -3.29 -26.62 -6.88
N PRO A 394 -2.80 -26.99 -8.08
CA PRO A 394 -2.61 -28.39 -8.40
C PRO A 394 -1.54 -28.92 -7.43
N MET A 395 -1.90 -29.89 -6.58
CA MET A 395 -0.93 -30.59 -5.73
C MET A 395 0.10 -31.27 -6.65
N ARG A 396 1.25 -30.62 -6.85
CA ARG A 396 2.42 -31.29 -7.42
C ARG A 396 2.92 -32.28 -6.37
N ARG A 397 2.70 -33.57 -6.62
CA ARG A 397 3.42 -34.67 -5.96
C ARG A 397 4.91 -34.35 -6.02
N ARG A 398 5.56 -34.27 -4.85
CA ARG A 398 7.01 -34.10 -4.73
C ARG A 398 7.68 -35.28 -5.42
N HIS A 399 8.21 -35.06 -6.62
CA HIS A 399 9.30 -35.87 -7.13
C HIS A 399 10.60 -35.12 -6.86
N THR A 400 11.48 -35.78 -6.12
CA THR A 400 12.85 -35.37 -5.83
C THR A 400 13.66 -35.31 -7.13
N GLN A 401 14.02 -34.11 -7.59
CA GLN A 401 15.15 -33.95 -8.50
C GLN A 401 16.00 -32.74 -8.10
N GLN A 402 17.31 -32.99 -8.06
CA GLN A 402 18.38 -32.06 -7.74
C GLN A 402 18.58 -31.01 -8.84
N ASN A 403 18.99 -29.81 -8.40
CA ASN A 403 19.83 -28.81 -9.07
C ASN A 403 19.65 -28.54 -10.58
N LYS A 404 19.21 -27.32 -10.91
CA LYS A 404 19.99 -26.30 -11.63
C LYS A 404 19.24 -24.96 -11.64
N GLY A 405 19.99 -23.87 -11.49
CA GLY A 405 19.46 -22.53 -11.29
C GLY A 405 18.65 -21.98 -12.47
N ALA A 406 17.51 -21.37 -12.17
CA ALA A 406 16.78 -20.44 -13.05
C ALA A 406 15.73 -19.66 -12.25
N THR A 407 16.16 -18.68 -11.45
CA THR A 407 15.29 -17.81 -10.62
C THR A 407 14.42 -16.81 -11.43
N SER A 408 14.30 -16.99 -12.75
CA SER A 408 13.46 -16.17 -13.63
C SER A 408 12.15 -16.86 -14.04
N HIS A 409 12.11 -18.20 -14.03
CA HIS A 409 10.96 -18.95 -14.54
C HIS A 409 9.80 -19.04 -13.55
N GLU A 410 10.04 -19.10 -12.24
CA GLU A 410 8.95 -19.23 -11.24
C GLU A 410 8.04 -18.00 -11.19
N ALA A 411 8.58 -16.78 -11.24
CA ALA A 411 7.76 -15.56 -11.23
C ALA A 411 7.01 -15.34 -12.56
N ALA A 412 7.53 -15.85 -13.68
CA ALA A 412 6.83 -15.86 -14.96
C ALA A 412 5.76 -16.97 -15.01
N ALA A 413 6.06 -18.15 -14.46
CA ALA A 413 5.14 -19.27 -14.33
C ALA A 413 3.99 -18.96 -13.37
N LEU A 414 4.26 -18.33 -12.22
CA LEU A 414 3.24 -17.88 -11.28
C LEU A 414 2.31 -16.84 -11.92
N ARG A 415 2.87 -15.89 -12.69
CA ARG A 415 2.09 -14.92 -13.48
C ARG A 415 1.26 -15.54 -14.60
N ARG A 416 1.67 -16.71 -15.09
CA ARG A 416 0.98 -17.49 -16.13
C ARG A 416 -0.17 -18.31 -15.52
N VAL A 417 0.12 -19.04 -14.44
CA VAL A 417 -0.87 -19.80 -13.67
C VAL A 417 -1.97 -18.89 -13.11
N MET A 418 -1.63 -17.68 -12.66
CA MET A 418 -2.62 -16.68 -12.22
C MET A 418 -3.47 -16.10 -13.35
N ARG A 419 -2.96 -16.09 -14.60
CA ARG A 419 -3.69 -15.62 -15.79
C ARG A 419 -4.61 -16.71 -16.36
N GLU A 420 -4.28 -17.97 -16.10
CA GLU A 420 -4.99 -19.16 -16.55
C GLU A 420 -6.02 -19.66 -15.52
N ALA A 421 -5.99 -19.17 -14.28
CA ALA A 421 -6.99 -19.49 -13.25
C ALA A 421 -8.32 -18.81 -13.56
N ASP A 422 -9.30 -19.60 -14.00
CA ASP A 422 -10.67 -19.16 -14.30
C ASP A 422 -11.42 -18.84 -12.98
N PRO A 423 -12.18 -17.73 -12.89
CA PRO A 423 -12.90 -17.38 -11.67
C PRO A 423 -14.04 -18.36 -11.42
N GLN A 424 -13.82 -19.36 -10.57
CA GLN A 424 -14.88 -20.25 -10.13
C GLN A 424 -15.71 -19.60 -9.02
N SER A 425 -16.96 -19.29 -9.34
CA SER A 425 -17.98 -18.91 -8.36
C SER A 425 -18.45 -20.16 -7.62
N PHE A 426 -17.81 -20.49 -6.50
CA PHE A 426 -18.39 -21.46 -5.58
C PHE A 426 -19.55 -20.82 -4.81
N GLY A 427 -20.65 -21.58 -4.68
CA GLY A 427 -21.96 -21.13 -4.19
C GLY A 427 -21.89 -20.26 -2.94
N MET A 428 -22.46 -19.06 -3.04
CA MET A 428 -22.52 -18.06 -1.98
C MET A 428 -23.38 -18.53 -0.81
N LYS A 429 -22.74 -18.93 0.29
CA LYS A 429 -23.32 -18.84 1.63
C LYS A 429 -22.40 -17.94 2.47
N GLY A 430 -22.64 -16.61 2.52
CA GLY A 430 -22.06 -15.71 3.55
C GLY A 430 -21.38 -14.39 3.13
N ALA A 431 -21.91 -13.61 2.17
CA ALA A 431 -21.29 -12.34 1.75
C ALA A 431 -20.97 -11.37 2.92
N ILE A 432 -19.84 -10.64 2.84
CA ILE A 432 -19.51 -9.53 3.75
C ILE A 432 -20.67 -8.53 3.73
N LYS A 433 -21.32 -8.33 4.89
CA LYS A 433 -22.39 -7.33 5.03
C LYS A 433 -21.75 -5.94 5.03
N LEU A 434 -21.75 -5.30 3.88
CA LEU A 434 -21.36 -3.90 3.73
C LEU A 434 -22.37 -3.01 4.48
N PRO A 435 -21.93 -1.87 5.03
CA PRO A 435 -22.83 -0.90 5.65
C PRO A 435 -23.93 -0.47 4.68
N GLU A 436 -25.11 -0.16 5.22
CA GLU A 436 -26.26 0.30 4.42
C GLU A 436 -26.40 1.82 4.42
N GLN A 437 -25.71 2.50 5.33
CA GLN A 437 -25.73 3.95 5.52
C GLN A 437 -24.34 4.55 5.39
N ASP A 438 -24.28 5.84 5.06
CA ASP A 438 -23.06 6.62 5.06
C ASP A 438 -22.58 6.84 6.50
N THR A 439 -21.27 6.71 6.75
CA THR A 439 -20.68 6.99 8.06
C THR A 439 -20.47 8.48 8.30
N GLY A 440 -20.54 9.31 7.25
CA GLY A 440 -20.46 10.76 7.36
C GLY A 440 -19.03 11.32 7.47
N ASP A 441 -18.01 10.46 7.58
CA ASP A 441 -16.59 10.81 7.79
C ASP A 441 -15.98 11.77 6.74
N ARG A 442 -16.68 12.00 5.61
CA ARG A 442 -16.19 12.78 4.47
C ARG A 442 -17.11 13.94 4.07
N GLN A 443 -18.17 14.24 4.81
CA GLN A 443 -19.15 15.28 4.44
C GLN A 443 -18.56 16.71 4.38
N GLN A 444 -17.42 16.96 5.02
CA GLN A 444 -16.66 18.20 4.91
C GLN A 444 -16.08 18.46 3.51
N PHE A 445 -15.97 17.43 2.66
CA PHE A 445 -15.49 17.57 1.30
C PHE A 445 -16.66 17.70 0.34
N ILE A 446 -16.71 18.77 -0.45
CA ILE A 446 -17.81 19.08 -1.38
C ILE A 446 -18.20 17.90 -2.27
N PHE A 447 -17.23 17.17 -2.83
CA PHE A 447 -17.49 16.02 -3.71
C PHE A 447 -17.90 14.73 -2.98
N TYR A 448 -18.07 14.79 -1.66
CA TYR A 448 -18.49 13.68 -0.80
C TYR A 448 -19.71 14.04 0.08
N GLN A 449 -20.29 15.24 -0.08
CA GLN A 449 -21.40 15.73 0.75
C GLN A 449 -22.68 14.92 0.55
N ASP A 450 -22.91 14.44 -0.67
CA ASP A 450 -24.16 13.77 -1.04
C ASP A 450 -23.97 12.25 -0.93
N GLU A 451 -24.12 11.71 0.29
CA GLU A 451 -23.96 10.27 0.59
C GLU A 451 -22.60 9.70 0.14
N GLY A 452 -21.54 10.49 0.36
CA GLY A 452 -20.18 10.16 -0.06
C GLY A 452 -19.86 10.49 -1.52
N GLY A 453 -20.78 11.14 -2.25
CA GLY A 453 -20.60 11.57 -3.64
C GLY A 453 -21.11 12.98 -3.92
N PHE A 454 -21.41 13.24 -5.19
CA PHE A 454 -21.83 14.54 -5.71
C PHE A 454 -23.13 14.38 -6.52
N GLN A 455 -24.26 14.78 -5.94
CA GLN A 455 -25.59 14.58 -6.51
C GLN A 455 -25.85 15.49 -7.70
N ALA A 456 -26.49 14.94 -8.73
CA ALA A 456 -27.00 15.64 -9.89
C ALA A 456 -28.00 16.75 -9.51
N THR A 457 -27.91 17.88 -10.21
CA THR A 457 -28.77 19.04 -9.98
C THR A 457 -29.35 19.64 -11.27
N GLY A 458 -30.52 20.27 -11.14
CA GLY A 458 -31.21 20.98 -12.20
C GLY A 458 -30.56 22.31 -12.58
N GLU A 459 -31.16 23.03 -13.52
CA GLU A 459 -30.66 24.37 -13.89
C GLU A 459 -30.78 25.40 -12.76
N GLN A 460 -31.68 25.18 -11.82
CA GLN A 460 -31.87 26.03 -10.64
C GLN A 460 -31.07 25.50 -9.43
N ASN A 461 -30.11 24.59 -9.66
CA ASN A 461 -29.29 23.90 -8.65
C ASN A 461 -30.08 23.03 -7.65
N GLU A 462 -31.34 22.73 -7.96
CA GLU A 462 -32.18 21.84 -7.17
C GLU A 462 -31.74 20.37 -7.31
N PRO A 463 -31.70 19.58 -6.22
CA PRO A 463 -31.39 18.17 -6.30
C PRO A 463 -32.37 17.42 -7.21
N GLN A 464 -31.85 16.70 -8.20
CA GLN A 464 -32.69 15.86 -9.06
C GLN A 464 -32.95 14.51 -8.40
N SER A 465 -34.23 14.17 -8.25
CA SER A 465 -34.69 12.87 -7.75
C SER A 465 -35.31 12.00 -8.86
N ASN A 466 -35.56 12.53 -10.07
CA ASN A 466 -36.07 11.76 -11.20
C ASN A 466 -35.80 12.43 -12.59
N PRO A 467 -34.88 11.90 -13.42
CA PRO A 467 -33.86 10.93 -13.08
C PRO A 467 -32.80 11.59 -12.20
N GLY A 468 -32.56 10.98 -11.05
CA GLY A 468 -31.61 11.44 -10.04
C GLY A 468 -30.39 10.53 -9.99
N ALA A 469 -29.21 11.11 -9.88
CA ALA A 469 -27.95 10.37 -9.80
C ALA A 469 -27.01 10.98 -8.76
N ILE A 470 -26.16 10.14 -8.16
CA ILE A 470 -25.00 10.55 -7.38
C ILE A 470 -23.75 10.14 -8.14
N TYR A 471 -22.86 11.10 -8.35
CA TYR A 471 -21.57 10.91 -9.03
C TYR A 471 -20.45 10.74 -8.00
N TYR A 472 -19.66 9.68 -8.12
CA TYR A 472 -18.44 9.48 -7.35
C TYR A 472 -17.25 9.74 -8.27
N LEU A 473 -16.54 10.85 -8.02
CA LEU A 473 -15.55 11.42 -8.94
C LEU A 473 -14.15 11.40 -8.33
N GLY A 474 -13.15 10.96 -9.09
CA GLY A 474 -11.76 11.03 -8.64
C GLY A 474 -10.75 10.88 -9.78
N VAL A 475 -9.68 11.66 -9.72
CA VAL A 475 -8.56 11.56 -10.65
C VAL A 475 -7.59 10.47 -10.19
N ILE A 476 -7.42 9.46 -11.04
CA ILE A 476 -6.65 8.23 -10.76
C ILE A 476 -5.41 8.11 -11.63
N ASP A 477 -4.51 7.19 -11.25
CA ASP A 477 -3.27 6.86 -11.97
C ASP A 477 -2.27 8.02 -12.18
N ILE A 478 -2.16 8.89 -11.17
CA ILE A 478 -1.30 10.09 -11.17
C ILE A 478 0.20 9.83 -10.94
N LEU A 479 0.66 8.57 -11.02
CA LEU A 479 2.07 8.18 -10.79
C LEU A 479 2.81 7.82 -12.09
N THR A 480 2.30 8.26 -13.24
CA THR A 480 2.89 8.02 -14.57
C THR A 480 3.59 9.29 -15.09
N PRO A 481 4.88 9.51 -14.76
CA PRO A 481 5.61 10.66 -15.29
C PRO A 481 5.91 10.53 -16.78
N TYR A 482 5.96 11.66 -17.48
CA TYR A 482 6.35 11.72 -18.88
C TYR A 482 7.86 11.54 -19.07
N ASN A 483 8.31 10.29 -19.10
CA ASN A 483 9.72 9.92 -19.26
C ASN A 483 10.09 9.68 -20.73
N SER A 484 11.38 9.53 -21.04
CA SER A 484 11.89 9.30 -22.41
C SER A 484 11.27 8.09 -23.13
N LEU A 485 10.88 7.04 -22.39
CA LEU A 485 10.15 5.88 -22.93
C LEU A 485 8.74 6.27 -23.41
N LYS A 486 8.08 7.20 -22.72
CA LYS A 486 6.78 7.75 -23.12
C LYS A 486 6.90 8.71 -24.30
N LYS A 487 8.01 9.44 -24.41
CA LYS A 487 8.34 10.21 -25.62
C LYS A 487 8.47 9.30 -26.84
N LEU A 488 9.11 8.12 -26.69
CA LEU A 488 9.20 7.14 -27.77
C LEU A 488 7.83 6.51 -28.12
N GLU A 489 7.01 6.19 -27.11
CA GLU A 489 5.64 5.70 -27.32
C GLU A 489 4.78 6.75 -28.06
N HIS A 490 4.92 8.04 -27.71
CA HIS A 490 4.28 9.16 -28.41
C HIS A 490 4.72 9.26 -29.86
N LEU A 491 6.04 9.19 -30.12
CA LEU A 491 6.59 9.25 -31.48
C LEU A 491 6.06 8.08 -32.35
N TRP A 492 6.05 6.87 -31.81
CA TRP A 492 5.61 5.69 -32.57
C TRP A 492 4.10 5.69 -32.83
N LYS A 493 3.28 6.02 -31.82
CA LYS A 493 1.82 6.10 -32.00
C LYS A 493 1.39 7.28 -32.85
N GLY A 494 2.09 8.41 -32.73
CA GLY A 494 1.85 9.60 -33.53
C GLY A 494 2.25 9.47 -35.00
N ALA A 495 2.99 8.42 -35.36
CA ALA A 495 3.28 8.08 -36.75
C ALA A 495 2.19 7.22 -37.40
N GLN A 496 1.37 6.52 -36.61
CA GLN A 496 0.27 5.67 -37.09
C GLN A 496 -1.12 6.32 -36.98
N HIS A 497 -1.29 7.26 -36.04
CA HIS A 497 -2.56 7.90 -35.74
C HIS A 497 -2.38 9.41 -35.57
N ASP A 498 -3.45 10.17 -35.73
CA ASP A 498 -3.50 11.60 -35.44
C ASP A 498 -2.98 11.88 -34.01
N ARG A 499 -1.95 12.73 -33.91
CA ARG A 499 -1.12 12.92 -32.71
C ARG A 499 -1.93 13.46 -31.53
N HIS A 500 -3.03 14.17 -31.78
CA HIS A 500 -3.88 14.73 -30.73
C HIS A 500 -4.84 13.70 -30.10
N LYS A 501 -5.08 12.56 -30.78
CA LYS A 501 -6.10 11.56 -30.39
C LYS A 501 -5.54 10.40 -29.57
N ILE A 502 -4.22 10.30 -29.45
CA ILE A 502 -3.53 9.25 -28.69
C ILE A 502 -3.30 9.67 -27.23
N SER A 503 -3.42 8.74 -26.28
CA SER A 503 -3.20 9.03 -24.85
C SER A 503 -1.83 9.63 -24.52
N PRO A 504 -0.69 9.10 -25.03
CA PRO A 504 0.62 9.59 -24.63
C PRO A 504 1.02 10.84 -25.42
N VAL A 505 0.55 12.01 -24.99
CA VAL A 505 0.97 13.34 -25.51
C VAL A 505 1.73 14.10 -24.41
N PRO A 506 2.48 15.17 -24.73
CA PRO A 506 3.13 15.99 -23.71
C PRO A 506 2.15 16.43 -22.60
N PRO A 507 2.58 16.54 -21.33
CA PRO A 507 1.69 16.83 -20.20
C PRO A 507 0.80 18.07 -20.37
N THR A 508 1.30 19.09 -21.06
CA THR A 508 0.51 20.30 -21.38
C THR A 508 -0.68 19.96 -22.27
N GLU A 509 -0.41 19.34 -23.42
CA GLU A 509 -1.44 18.93 -24.36
C GLU A 509 -2.41 17.90 -23.75
N TYR A 510 -1.88 16.97 -22.93
CA TYR A 510 -2.70 16.00 -22.21
C TYR A 510 -3.70 16.70 -21.30
N SER A 511 -3.22 17.65 -20.51
CA SER A 511 -4.01 18.39 -19.52
C SER A 511 -5.08 19.23 -20.19
N ASP A 512 -4.72 19.96 -21.25
CA ASP A 512 -5.66 20.81 -21.98
C ASP A 512 -6.77 19.98 -22.64
N ARG A 513 -6.42 18.84 -23.26
CA ARG A 513 -7.38 17.91 -23.85
C ARG A 513 -8.29 17.28 -22.80
N PHE A 514 -7.71 16.78 -21.71
CA PHE A 514 -8.46 16.18 -20.61
C PHE A 514 -9.48 17.19 -20.06
N PHE A 515 -9.04 18.41 -19.76
CA PHE A 515 -9.91 19.46 -19.22
C PHE A 515 -11.01 19.86 -20.20
N SER A 516 -10.67 20.01 -21.48
CA SER A 516 -11.63 20.32 -22.55
C SER A 516 -12.72 19.26 -22.69
N PHE A 517 -12.33 17.98 -22.60
CA PHE A 517 -13.29 16.87 -22.62
C PHE A 517 -14.19 16.88 -21.38
N MET A 518 -13.63 17.06 -20.18
CA MET A 518 -14.42 17.11 -18.95
C MET A 518 -15.45 18.24 -18.97
N LYS A 519 -15.09 19.42 -19.49
CA LYS A 519 -16.06 20.51 -19.69
C LYS A 519 -17.16 20.16 -20.70
N ALA A 520 -16.81 19.46 -21.77
CA ALA A 520 -17.76 19.12 -22.83
C ALA A 520 -18.81 18.08 -22.40
N ILE A 521 -18.48 17.19 -21.47
CA ILE A 521 -19.40 16.15 -20.98
C ILE A 521 -20.29 16.60 -19.81
N MET A 522 -20.16 17.85 -19.34
CA MET A 522 -21.07 18.44 -18.36
C MET A 522 -22.26 19.12 -19.04
N ARG A 523 -23.41 19.20 -18.36
CA ARG A 523 -24.59 19.90 -18.86
C ARG A 523 -24.23 21.33 -19.31
N GLY A 524 -24.71 21.70 -20.50
CA GLY A 524 -24.42 22.98 -21.15
C GLY A 524 -23.06 23.04 -21.87
N GLY A 525 -22.30 21.95 -21.89
CA GLY A 525 -21.12 21.79 -22.74
C GLY A 525 -21.48 21.41 -24.19
N GLU A 526 -20.47 21.45 -25.07
CA GLU A 526 -20.60 21.12 -26.50
C GLU A 526 -20.84 19.63 -26.79
N GLY A 527 -20.89 18.78 -25.76
CA GLY A 527 -21.03 17.33 -25.89
C GLY A 527 -19.72 16.62 -26.28
N GLY A 528 -19.64 15.33 -25.94
CA GLY A 528 -18.46 14.51 -26.22
C GLY A 528 -18.28 14.13 -27.70
N ALA A 529 -19.31 14.30 -28.54
CA ALA A 529 -19.33 13.87 -29.94
C ALA A 529 -18.22 14.51 -30.78
N LYS A 530 -17.84 15.77 -30.49
CA LYS A 530 -16.76 16.49 -31.20
C LYS A 530 -15.37 15.85 -31.06
N PHE A 531 -15.20 14.93 -30.10
CA PHE A 531 -13.93 14.23 -29.88
C PHE A 531 -13.80 12.93 -30.67
N LYS A 532 -14.88 12.46 -31.31
CA LYS A 532 -14.81 11.33 -32.24
C LYS A 532 -14.08 11.74 -33.52
N PRO A 533 -13.32 10.81 -34.14
CA PRO A 533 -12.87 11.02 -35.51
C PRO A 533 -14.09 11.21 -36.42
N SER A 534 -14.00 12.18 -37.32
CA SER A 534 -14.92 12.34 -38.46
C SER A 534 -14.93 11.11 -39.34
#